data_AF-I7LL36-F1
#
_entry.id   AF-I7LL36-F1
#
_cell.length_a   1.000
_cell.length_b   1.000
_cell.length_c   1.000
_cell.angle_alpha   90.00
_cell.angle_beta   90.00
_cell.angle_gamma   90.00
#
_symmetry.space_group_name_H-M   'P 1'
#
loop_
_entity.id
_entity.type
_entity.pdbx_description
1 polymer ?
#
loop_
_entity_poly.entity_id
_entity_poly.type
_entity_poly.pdbx_seq_one_letter_code
_entity_poly.pdbx_strand_id
1 'polypeptide(L)' 'MNIMADIEELMRELSPEHRKEALDFVAYLLQKQRRKRGEPLRQTWAGALRRYRDTYTALDLQKESLSWRSG' A
#
# COMPACT_ATOMS: atom_id res chain seq x y z
N MET A 1 27.49 -0.67 22.83
CA MET A 1 27.12 -1.35 21.58
C MET A 1 26.87 -0.27 20.55
N ASN A 2 27.75 -0.16 19.55
CA ASN A 2 27.64 0.86 18.51
C ASN A 2 27.14 0.17 17.25
N ILE A 3 25.83 0.26 17.01
CA ILE A 3 25.15 -0.50 15.95
C ILE A 3 25.79 -0.30 14.57
N MET A 4 26.32 0.89 14.29
CA MET A 4 27.02 1.15 13.02
C MET A 4 28.34 0.39 12.91
N ALA A 5 29.15 0.41 13.96
CA ALA A 5 30.41 -0.33 13.99
C ALA A 5 30.17 -1.84 13.91
N ASP A 6 29.16 -2.34 14.62
CA ASP A 6 28.82 -3.76 14.65
C ASP A 6 28.34 -4.26 13.27
N ILE A 7 27.54 -3.47 12.55
CA ILE A 7 27.10 -3.80 11.17
C ILE A 7 28.28 -3.82 10.20
N GLU A 8 29.19 -2.85 10.30
CA GLU A 8 30.37 -2.80 9.42
C GLU A 8 31.28 -4.01 9.62
N GLU A 9 31.45 -4.47 10.86
CA GLU A 9 32.25 -5.66 11.19
C GLU A 9 31.61 -6.94 10.62
N LEU A 10 30.32 -7.15 10.84
CA LEU A 10 29.58 -8.28 10.28
C LEU A 10 29.63 -8.29 8.74
N MET A 11 29.52 -7.13 8.09
CA MET A 11 29.62 -7.02 6.63
C MET A 11 31.00 -7.42 6.09
N ARG A 12 32.07 -7.26 6.89
CA ARG A 12 33.42 -7.70 6.51
C ARG A 12 33.57 -9.22 6.57
N GLU A 13 32.89 -9.89 7.50
CA GLU A 13 32.95 -11.34 7.64
C GLU A 13 32.16 -12.10 6.56
N LEU A 14 31.19 -11.45 5.92
CA LEU A 14 30.40 -12.06 4.85
C LEU A 14 31.23 -12.38 3.60
N SER A 15 30.91 -13.52 2.98
CA SER A 15 31.42 -13.85 1.65
C SER A 15 30.85 -12.91 0.58
N PRO A 16 31.47 -12.81 -0.61
CA PRO A 16 31.04 -11.89 -1.67
C PRO A 16 29.57 -12.05 -2.08
N GLU A 17 29.05 -13.28 -2.14
CA GLU A 17 27.64 -13.55 -2.46
C GLU A 17 26.71 -13.01 -1.38
N HIS A 18 26.99 -13.28 -0.11
CA HIS A 18 26.15 -12.82 0.99
C HIS A 18 26.22 -11.30 1.19
N ARG A 19 27.35 -10.65 0.84
CA ARG A 19 27.42 -9.17 0.81
C ARG A 19 26.45 -8.58 -0.21
N LYS A 20 26.27 -9.25 -1.35
CA LYS A 20 25.30 -8.82 -2.37
C LYS A 20 23.86 -8.97 -1.86
N GLU A 21 23.55 -10.07 -1.21
CA GLU A 21 22.25 -10.28 -0.58
C GLU A 21 21.95 -9.24 0.52
N ALA A 22 22.95 -8.93 1.35
CA ALA A 22 22.82 -7.88 2.36
C ALA A 22 22.58 -6.50 1.74
N LEU A 23 23.28 -6.17 0.64
CA LEU A 23 23.06 -4.94 -0.13
C LEU A 23 21.63 -4.85 -0.65
N ASP A 24 21.13 -5.94 -1.25
CA ASP A 24 19.77 -6.01 -1.78
C ASP A 24 18.73 -5.84 -0.66
N PHE A 25 18.96 -6.44 0.50
CA PHE A 25 18.08 -6.29 1.66
C PHE A 25 18.06 -4.85 2.20
N VAL A 26 19.23 -4.21 2.32
CA VAL A 26 19.31 -2.80 2.73
C VAL A 26 18.60 -1.88 1.73
N ALA A 27 18.78 -2.12 0.43
CA ALA A 27 18.07 -1.39 -0.61
C ALA A 27 16.55 -1.57 -0.50
N TYR A 28 16.08 -2.78 -0.24
CA TYR A 28 14.68 -3.07 0.04
C TYR A 28 14.17 -2.31 1.27
N LEU A 29 14.93 -2.27 2.37
CA LEU A 29 14.53 -1.54 3.57
C LEU A 29 14.41 -0.03 3.32
N LEU A 30 15.34 0.56 2.56
CA LEU A 30 15.27 1.96 2.15
C LEU A 30 14.03 2.24 1.29
N GLN A 31 13.70 1.35 0.36
CA GLN A 31 12.48 1.46 -0.43
C GLN A 31 11.23 1.34 0.47
N LYS A 32 11.23 0.39 1.40
CA LYS A 32 10.13 0.17 2.36
C LYS A 32 9.93 1.38 3.28
N GLN A 33 11.00 2.03 3.71
CA GLN A 33 10.95 3.27 4.50
C GLN A 33 10.36 4.44 3.70
N ARG A 34 10.68 4.53 2.40
CA ARG A 34 10.15 5.57 1.51
C ARG A 34 8.68 5.35 1.13
N ARG A 35 8.18 4.12 1.14
CA ARG A 35 6.76 3.84 0.96
C ARG A 35 6.00 4.46 2.14
N LYS A 36 5.28 5.56 1.88
CA LYS A 36 4.26 6.05 2.81
C LYS A 36 3.36 4.87 3.13
N ARG A 37 3.18 4.53 4.41
CA ARG A 37 2.08 3.65 4.84
C ARG A 37 0.83 4.29 4.24
N GLY A 38 0.24 3.65 3.24
CA GLY A 38 -0.96 4.19 2.59
C GLY A 38 -1.93 4.58 3.70
N GLU A 39 -2.49 5.79 3.63
CA GLU A 39 -3.53 6.15 4.60
C GLU A 39 -4.60 5.05 4.56
N PRO A 40 -5.13 4.63 5.72
CA PRO A 40 -6.29 3.75 5.74
C PRO A 40 -7.34 4.30 4.78
N LEU A 41 -7.92 3.44 3.95
CA LEU A 41 -9.04 3.83 3.10
C LEU A 41 -10.09 4.49 3.99
N ARG A 42 -10.27 5.81 3.80
CA ARG A 42 -11.16 6.61 4.66
C ARG A 42 -12.64 6.20 4.54
N GLN A 43 -12.97 5.33 3.58
CA GLN A 43 -14.32 4.79 3.30
C GLN A 43 -15.40 5.88 3.34
N THR A 44 -15.06 7.11 2.93
CA THR A 44 -15.99 8.27 2.99
C THR A 44 -17.19 8.11 2.06
N TRP A 45 -17.08 7.22 1.08
CA TRP A 45 -18.17 6.80 0.21
C TRP A 45 -19.12 5.78 0.86
N ALA A 46 -18.69 5.06 1.90
CA ALA A 46 -19.52 4.05 2.55
C ALA A 46 -20.73 4.74 3.21
N GLY A 47 -21.93 4.32 2.81
CA GLY A 47 -23.18 4.93 3.29
C GLY A 47 -23.57 6.23 2.58
N ALA A 48 -22.81 6.70 1.58
CA ALA A 48 -23.18 7.89 0.81
C ALA A 48 -24.56 7.79 0.13
N LEU A 49 -25.01 6.56 -0.16
CA LEU A 49 -26.33 6.32 -0.76
C LEU A 49 -27.48 6.21 0.25
N ARG A 50 -27.21 6.26 1.55
CA ARG A 50 -28.24 6.06 2.59
C ARG A 50 -29.40 7.05 2.47
N ARG A 51 -29.12 8.30 2.09
CA ARG A 51 -30.12 9.35 1.90
C ARG A 51 -31.08 9.12 0.73
N TYR A 52 -30.74 8.21 -0.17
CA TYR A 52 -31.54 7.89 -1.37
C TYR A 52 -32.35 6.60 -1.22
N ARG A 53 -32.32 5.97 -0.03
CA ARG A 53 -32.97 4.68 0.21
C ARG A 53 -34.47 4.70 -0.11
N ASP A 54 -35.14 5.81 0.16
CA ASP A 54 -36.59 5.96 -0.06
C ASP A 54 -36.91 6.51 -1.46
N THR A 55 -35.88 6.90 -2.23
CA THR A 55 -36.01 7.53 -3.55
C THR A 55 -35.72 6.56 -4.68
N TYR A 56 -34.80 5.62 -4.47
CA TYR A 56 -34.37 4.68 -5.49
C TYR A 56 -34.41 3.25 -4.96
N THR A 57 -35.00 2.36 -5.76
CA THR A 57 -34.83 0.92 -5.56
C THR A 57 -33.49 0.46 -6.15
N ALA A 58 -33.05 -0.75 -5.78
CA ALA A 58 -31.86 -1.36 -6.37
C ALA A 58 -31.97 -1.48 -7.90
N LEU A 59 -33.17 -1.70 -8.42
CA LEU A 59 -33.43 -1.81 -9.85
C LEU A 59 -33.29 -0.45 -10.57
N ASP A 60 -33.73 0.64 -9.95
CA ASP A 60 -33.60 1.98 -10.52
C ASP A 60 -32.14 2.39 -10.64
N LEU A 61 -31.35 2.15 -9.58
CA LEU A 61 -29.90 2.39 -9.59
C LEU A 61 -29.18 1.56 -10.67
N GLN A 62 -29.63 0.33 -10.90
CA GLN A 62 -29.06 -0.51 -11.96
C GLN A 62 -29.32 0.08 -13.35
N LYS A 63 -30.55 0.55 -13.62
CA LYS A 63 -30.91 1.19 -14.89
C LYS A 63 -30.11 2.47 -15.14
N GLU A 64 -29.98 3.33 -14.13
CA GLU A 64 -29.13 4.53 -14.19
C GLU A 64 -27.66 4.17 -14.44
N SER A 65 -27.15 3.11 -13.80
CA SER A 65 -25.75 2.70 -14.01
C SER A 65 -25.47 2.22 -15.44
N LEU A 66 -26.47 1.68 -16.13
CA LEU A 66 -26.35 1.27 -17.53
C LEU A 66 -26.33 2.49 -18.45
N SER A 67 -27.15 3.51 -18.18
CA SER A 67 -27.17 4.75 -18.97
C SER A 67 -25.83 5.48 -18.90
N TRP A 68 -25.19 5.53 -17.73
CA TRP A 68 -23.88 6.16 -17.55
C TRP A 68 -22.73 5.45 -18.28
N ARG A 69 -22.87 4.15 -18.57
CA ARG A 69 -21.85 3.37 -19.28
C ARG A 69 -22.02 3.41 -20.80
N SER A 70 -23.20 3.80 -21.26
CA SER A 70 -23.54 3.92 -22.68
C SER A 70 -23.45 5.36 -23.17
N GLY A 71 -23.01 6.30 -22.32
CA GLY A 71 -22.69 7.69 -22.66
C GLY A 71 -21.25 7.87 -23.12
#